data_AF-A0A498ELT6-F1
#
_entry.id   AF-A0A498ELT6-F1
#
_cell.length_a   1.000
_cell.length_b   1.000
_cell.length_c   1.000
_cell.angle_alpha   90.00
_cell.angle_beta   90.00
_cell.angle_gamma   90.00
#
_symmetry.space_group_name_H-M   'P 1'
#
loop_
_entity.id
_entity.type
_entity.pdbx_description
1 polymer ?
#
loop_
_entity_poly.entity_id
_entity_poly.type
_entity_poly.pdbx_seq_one_letter_code
_entity_poly.pdbx_strand_id
1 'polypeptide(L)'
;MSEIQAVPIENPEEGDTVELPKKVGRVDAWHDYRGSAGGTRFEMTVVGRGELAEYVLLSTSIGESEIEDGAQVLATDVEHAAVWYAVPRSAYGAGGN
;
A
#
# COMPACT_ATOMS: atom_id res chain seq x y z
N MET A 1 1.28 -24.78 9.62
CA MET A 1 2.10 -23.55 9.74
C MET A 1 1.48 -22.50 8.84
N SER A 2 1.30 -21.26 9.29
CA SER A 2 0.84 -20.18 8.41
C SER A 2 2.00 -19.75 7.51
N GLU A 3 1.74 -19.68 6.21
CA GLU A 3 2.72 -19.28 5.19
C GLU A 3 3.09 -17.80 5.33
N ILE A 4 4.37 -17.48 5.10
CA ILE A 4 4.88 -16.11 5.02
C ILE A 4 4.90 -15.72 3.55
N GLN A 5 4.34 -14.57 3.24
CA GLN A 5 4.28 -14.03 1.89
C GLN A 5 4.96 -12.67 1.83
N ALA A 6 5.60 -12.38 0.70
CA ALA A 6 6.19 -11.09 0.39
C ALA A 6 5.62 -10.61 -0.95
N VAL A 7 4.91 -9.49 -0.92
CA VAL A 7 4.21 -8.93 -2.09
C VAL A 7 4.89 -7.62 -2.49
N PRO A 8 5.57 -7.58 -3.65
CA PRO A 8 6.08 -6.34 -4.20
C PRO A 8 4.95 -5.53 -4.85
N ILE A 9 4.96 -4.23 -4.62
CA ILE A 9 4.10 -3.24 -5.26
C ILE A 9 5.02 -2.18 -5.86
N GLU A 10 5.02 -2.10 -7.18
CA GLU A 10 5.89 -1.22 -7.94
C GLU A 10 5.08 -0.07 -8.52
N ASN A 11 5.50 1.17 -8.24
CA ASN A 11 4.86 2.39 -8.74
C ASN A 11 3.33 2.39 -8.55
N PRO A 12 2.84 2.25 -7.30
CA PRO A 12 1.41 2.17 -7.03
C PRO A 12 0.69 3.43 -7.47
N GLU A 13 -0.51 3.26 -8.00
CA GLU A 13 -1.47 4.33 -8.26
C GLU A 13 -2.62 4.26 -7.25
N GLU A 14 -3.20 5.42 -6.94
CA GLU A 14 -4.39 5.47 -6.08
C GLU A 14 -5.57 4.77 -6.77
N GLY A 15 -6.24 3.89 -6.04
CA GLY A 15 -7.31 3.06 -6.56
C GLY A 15 -6.85 1.70 -7.09
N ASP A 16 -5.53 1.42 -7.10
CA ASP A 16 -5.01 0.12 -7.50
C ASP A 16 -5.51 -1.00 -6.60
N THR A 17 -5.85 -2.13 -7.22
CA THR A 17 -6.22 -3.35 -6.52
C THR A 17 -4.99 -4.25 -6.38
N VAL A 18 -4.69 -4.66 -5.14
CA VAL A 18 -3.55 -5.54 -4.82
C VAL A 18 -3.98 -6.69 -3.92
N GLU A 19 -3.25 -7.81 -4.01
CA GLU A 19 -3.43 -8.95 -3.12
C GLU A 19 -2.40 -8.87 -1.97
N LEU A 20 -2.85 -8.63 -0.75
CA LEU A 20 -1.98 -8.49 0.42
C LEU A 20 -2.21 -9.58 1.46
N PRO A 21 -1.19 -9.96 2.24
CA PRO A 21 -1.39 -10.87 3.36
C PRO A 21 -2.34 -10.25 4.38
N LYS A 22 -3.36 -11.01 4.81
CA LYS A 22 -4.34 -10.54 5.82
C LYS A 22 -3.71 -9.98 7.10
N LYS A 23 -2.53 -10.48 7.48
CA LYS A 23 -1.74 -9.97 8.60
C LYS A 23 -0.41 -9.44 8.11
N VAL A 24 -0.33 -8.13 7.90
CA VAL A 24 0.92 -7.43 7.61
C VAL A 24 1.82 -7.45 8.84
N GLY A 25 3.09 -7.80 8.63
CA GLY A 25 4.11 -7.87 9.67
C GLY A 25 5.21 -6.83 9.49
N ARG A 26 5.66 -6.62 8.25
CA ARG A 26 6.68 -5.62 7.89
C ARG A 26 6.35 -5.04 6.53
N VAL A 27 6.62 -3.76 6.36
CA VAL A 27 6.62 -3.12 5.03
C VAL A 27 7.99 -2.47 4.84
N ASP A 28 8.61 -2.77 3.71
CA ASP A 28 9.86 -2.13 3.28
C ASP A 28 9.48 -1.21 2.10
N ALA A 29 9.80 0.09 2.16
CA ALA A 29 9.46 1.04 1.11
C ALA A 29 10.65 1.94 0.77
N TRP A 30 10.86 2.23 -0.51
CA TRP A 30 11.98 3.03 -1.00
C TRP A 30 11.67 3.65 -2.37
N HIS A 31 12.48 4.64 -2.75
CA HIS A 31 12.51 5.17 -4.11
C HIS A 31 13.69 4.58 -4.88
N ASP A 32 13.43 4.02 -6.05
CA ASP A 32 14.44 3.64 -7.02
C ASP A 32 14.74 4.84 -7.94
N TYR A 33 15.93 5.42 -7.77
CA TYR A 33 16.41 6.55 -8.57
C TYR A 33 17.23 6.03 -9.76
N ARG A 34 16.57 5.77 -10.91
CA ARG A 34 17.24 5.26 -12.13
C ARG A 34 17.94 6.32 -12.98
N GLY A 35 18.53 7.32 -12.34
CA GLY A 35 19.27 8.40 -12.99
C GLY A 35 18.44 9.22 -14.00
N SER A 36 19.12 10.07 -14.77
CA SER A 36 18.53 11.11 -15.64
C SER A 36 17.68 10.60 -16.82
N ALA A 37 17.49 9.29 -16.99
CA ALA A 37 16.72 8.69 -18.08
C ALA A 37 15.52 7.84 -17.62
N GLY A 38 15.39 7.53 -16.32
CA GLY A 38 14.45 6.49 -15.84
C GLY A 38 13.32 6.97 -14.92
N GLY A 39 13.36 8.22 -14.46
CA GLY A 39 12.44 8.74 -13.43
C GLY A 39 12.72 8.18 -12.04
N THR A 40 12.02 8.72 -11.04
CA THR A 40 11.96 8.16 -9.69
C THR A 40 10.77 7.22 -9.62
N ARG A 41 10.93 6.01 -9.08
CA ARG A 41 9.83 5.07 -8.82
C ARG A 41 9.70 4.82 -7.34
N PHE A 42 8.48 4.87 -6.83
CA PHE A 42 8.20 4.44 -5.46
C PHE A 42 7.85 2.96 -5.46
N GLU A 43 8.53 2.19 -4.61
CA GLU A 43 8.35 0.75 -4.49
C GLU A 43 8.11 0.39 -3.03
N MET A 44 7.24 -0.59 -2.80
CA MET A 44 7.04 -1.17 -1.47
C MET A 44 6.96 -2.69 -1.54
N THR A 45 7.47 -3.37 -0.51
CA THR A 45 7.31 -4.81 -0.31
C THR A 45 6.59 -5.04 1.00
N VAL A 46 5.40 -5.62 0.91
CA VAL A 46 4.57 -5.97 2.06
C VAL A 46 4.84 -7.42 2.44
N VAL A 47 5.38 -7.63 3.64
CA VAL A 47 5.66 -8.95 4.20
C VAL A 47 4.66 -9.25 5.30
N GLY A 48 3.99 -10.40 5.19
CA GLY A 48 2.95 -10.78 6.13
C GLY A 48 2.71 -12.28 6.19
N ARG A 49 1.69 -12.67 6.96
CA ARG A 49 1.31 -14.07 7.18
C ARG A 49 -0.15 -14.32 6.81
N GLY A 50 -0.41 -15.52 6.33
CA GLY A 50 -1.76 -16.01 6.04
C GLY A 50 -2.12 -15.93 4.56
N GLU A 51 -3.40 -16.09 4.27
CA GLU A 51 -3.94 -15.98 2.91
C GLU A 51 -3.82 -14.54 2.40
N LEU A 52 -3.66 -14.42 1.09
CA LEU A 52 -3.84 -13.15 0.41
C LEU A 52 -5.32 -12.79 0.38
N ALA A 53 -5.60 -11.50 0.48
CA ALA A 53 -6.93 -10.95 0.24
C ALA A 53 -6.79 -9.70 -0.62
N GLU A 54 -7.87 -9.33 -1.29
CA GLU A 54 -7.91 -8.18 -2.18
C GLU A 54 -8.10 -6.88 -1.39
N TYR A 55 -7.20 -5.92 -1.63
CA TYR A 55 -7.21 -4.59 -1.05
C TYR A 55 -7.15 -3.54 -2.16
N VAL A 56 -7.62 -2.34 -1.83
CA VAL A 56 -7.47 -1.15 -2.66
C VAL A 56 -6.44 -0.23 -2.00
N LEU A 57 -5.44 0.19 -2.77
CA LEU A 57 -4.44 1.16 -2.37
C LEU A 57 -5.02 2.55 -2.46
N LEU A 58 -4.86 3.31 -1.39
CA LEU A 58 -5.26 4.70 -1.30
C LEU A 58 -4.09 5.52 -0.77
N SER A 59 -4.10 6.81 -1.11
CA SER A 59 -3.08 7.75 -0.67
C SER A 59 -3.74 8.96 -0.03
N THR A 60 -3.05 9.60 0.90
CA THR A 60 -3.48 10.86 1.49
C THR A 60 -2.30 11.72 1.87
N SER A 61 -2.48 13.03 2.01
CA SER A 61 -1.38 13.95 2.28
C SER A 61 -0.82 13.82 3.70
N ILE A 62 0.50 13.87 3.86
CA ILE A 62 1.13 13.92 5.18
C ILE A 62 0.67 15.17 5.94
N GLY A 63 0.16 14.98 7.16
CA GLY A 63 -0.08 16.05 8.14
C GLY A 63 -1.50 16.13 8.68
N GLU A 64 -2.53 15.98 7.85
CA GLU A 64 -3.93 15.96 8.27
C GLU A 64 -4.73 15.00 7.39
N SER A 65 -5.03 13.81 7.93
CA SER A 65 -5.91 12.86 7.25
C SER A 65 -6.52 11.88 8.25
N GLU A 66 -7.84 11.67 8.14
CA GLU A 66 -8.52 10.53 8.75
C GLU A 66 -8.38 9.34 7.79
N ILE A 67 -7.88 8.22 8.32
CA ILE A 67 -7.78 6.96 7.57
C ILE A 67 -8.97 6.10 8.00
N GLU A 68 -9.63 5.47 7.03
CA GLU A 68 -10.81 4.63 7.29
C GLU A 68 -10.52 3.49 8.29
N ASP A 69 -11.52 3.17 9.11
CA ASP A 69 -11.43 2.06 10.06
C ASP A 69 -11.15 0.73 9.33
N GLY A 70 -10.16 -0.02 9.82
CA GLY A 70 -9.73 -1.28 9.22
C GLY A 70 -8.74 -1.12 8.05
N ALA A 71 -8.34 0.11 7.71
CA ALA A 71 -7.22 0.36 6.83
C ALA A 71 -5.90 -0.11 7.43
N GLN A 72 -4.98 -0.50 6.55
CA GLN A 72 -3.61 -0.84 6.90
C GLN A 72 -2.67 0.20 6.31
N VAL A 73 -2.02 0.98 7.17
CA VAL A 73 -0.96 1.91 6.73
C VAL A 73 0.22 1.09 6.23
N LEU A 74 0.62 1.32 4.97
CA LEU A 74 1.69 0.59 4.33
C LEU A 74 3.01 1.37 4.42
N ALA A 75 3.02 2.61 3.95
CA ALA A 75 4.23 3.39 3.84
C ALA A 75 3.96 4.90 3.84
N THR A 76 5.00 5.68 4.11
CA THR A 76 4.99 7.13 3.95
C THR A 76 5.99 7.50 2.85
N ASP A 77 5.50 8.08 1.76
CA ASP A 77 6.30 8.67 0.70
C ASP A 77 6.57 10.14 1.05
N VAL A 78 7.76 10.40 1.60
CA VAL A 78 8.17 11.76 2.00
C VAL A 78 8.44 12.65 0.78
N GLU A 79 8.86 12.08 -0.36
CA GLU A 79 9.16 12.83 -1.58
C GLU A 79 7.89 13.42 -2.19
N HIS A 80 6.80 12.64 -2.22
CA HIS A 80 5.50 13.08 -2.72
C HIS A 80 4.54 13.57 -1.63
N ALA A 81 5.02 13.69 -0.39
CA ALA A 81 4.22 14.07 0.78
C ALA A 81 2.93 13.25 0.95
N ALA A 82 3.01 11.93 0.73
CA ALA A 82 1.86 11.02 0.77
C ALA A 82 2.02 9.91 1.83
N VAL A 83 0.91 9.48 2.42
CA VAL A 83 0.78 8.26 3.22
C VAL A 83 -0.03 7.25 2.42
N TRP A 84 0.58 6.11 2.13
CA TRP A 84 -0.05 5.00 1.44
C TRP A 84 -0.67 4.04 2.44
N TYR A 85 -1.93 3.69 2.20
CA TYR A 85 -2.67 2.73 3.02
C TYR A 85 -3.53 1.83 2.13
N ALA A 86 -3.90 0.68 2.66
CA ALA A 86 -4.71 -0.32 1.99
C ALA A 86 -6.00 -0.56 2.75
N VAL A 87 -7.14 -0.53 2.04
CA VAL A 87 -8.45 -0.90 2.59
C VAL A 87 -8.93 -2.21 1.98
N PRO A 88 -9.58 -3.12 2.72
CA PRO A 88 -10.14 -4.32 2.12
C PRO A 88 -11.10 -3.95 0.99
N ARG A 89 -11.02 -4.62 -0.16
CA ARG A 89 -11.89 -4.33 -1.32
C ARG A 89 -13.38 -4.36 -0.97
N SER A 90 -13.76 -5.20 0.00
CA SER A 90 -15.13 -5.32 0.50
C SER A 90 -15.66 -4.06 1.21
N ALA A 91 -14.77 -3.23 1.78
CA ALA A 91 -15.12 -1.95 2.37
C ALA A 91 -15.17 -0.83 1.31
N TYR A 92 -14.29 -0.93 0.30
CA TYR A 92 -14.21 0.02 -0.81
C TYR A 92 -15.43 -0.12 -1.75
N GLY A 93 -16.37 0.82 -1.69
CA GLY A 93 -17.59 0.83 -2.54
C GLY A 93 -18.90 0.47 -1.84
N ALA A 94 -18.88 0.19 -0.53
CA ALA A 94 -20.12 0.08 0.27
C ALA A 94 -20.75 1.46 0.62
N GLY A 95 -20.08 2.56 0.24
CA GLY A 95 -20.54 3.95 0.43
C GLY A 95 -20.93 4.68 -0.85
N GLY A 96 -21.23 3.98 -1.94
CA GLY A 96 -21.74 4.61 -3.17
C GLY A 96 -23.17 5.13 -2.97
N ASN A 97 -23.32 6.46 -2.94
CA ASN A 97 -24.57 7.12 -3.35
C ASN A 97 -24.80 6.96 -4.85
#